data_AF-C3MXN3-F1
#
_entry.id   AF-C3MXN3-F1
#
_cell.length_a   1.000
_cell.length_b   1.000
_cell.length_c   1.000
_cell.angle_alpha   90.00
_cell.angle_beta   90.00
_cell.angle_gamma   90.00
#
_symmetry.space_group_name_H-M   'P 1'
#
loop_
_entity.id
_entity.type
_entity.pdbx_description
1 polymer ?
#
loop_
_entity_poly.entity_id
_entity_poly.type
_entity_poly.pdbx_seq_one_letter_code
_entity_poly.pdbx_strand_id
1 'polypeptide(L)' 'MTDAISMALSTGLGPVIAVVIIIGMMGLTYKMAGKVPAILVGIASTFTLTFMNFLPLFWGIAVILGLIAGLILGGGRDGD' A
#
# COMPACT_ATOMS: atom_id res chain seq x y z
N MET A 1 13.86 1.46 26.14
CA MET A 1 13.31 0.39 25.28
C MET A 1 12.93 1.03 23.96
N THR A 2 13.58 0.67 22.86
CA THR A 2 13.25 1.23 21.54
C THR A 2 12.14 0.38 20.94
N ASP A 3 10.95 0.95 20.73
CA ASP A 3 9.85 0.25 20.08
C ASP A 3 10.22 -0.19 18.66
N ALA A 4 9.68 -1.32 18.22
CA ALA A 4 9.96 -1.91 16.91
C ALA A 4 9.74 -0.91 15.75
N ILE A 5 8.79 0.00 15.89
CA ILE A 5 8.52 1.09 14.94
C ILE A 5 9.70 2.07 14.88
N SER A 6 10.21 2.49 16.04
CA SER A 6 11.33 3.42 16.13
C SER A 6 12.63 2.80 15.63
N MET A 7 12.80 1.49 15.83
CA MET A 7 13.92 0.70 15.29
C MET A 7 13.84 0.53 13.77
N ALA A 8 12.65 0.37 13.20
CA ALA A 8 12.46 0.27 11.76
C ALA A 8 12.76 1.59 11.02
N LEU A 9 12.45 2.72 11.65
CA LEU A 9 12.74 4.06 11.11
C LEU A 9 14.25 4.36 11.15
N SER A 10 14.97 3.93 12.19
CA SER A 10 16.42 4.18 12.31
C SER A 10 17.29 3.28 11.43
N THR A 11 16.77 2.11 11.04
CA THR A 11 17.48 1.11 10.20
C THR A 11 17.20 1.28 8.70
N GLY A 12 16.28 2.17 8.33
CA GLY A 12 15.86 2.34 6.93
C GLY A 12 14.92 1.23 6.43
N LEU A 13 14.37 0.40 7.31
CA LEU A 13 13.43 -0.67 6.98
C LEU A 13 11.98 -0.20 6.84
N GLY A 14 11.69 1.06 7.16
CA GLY A 14 10.37 1.69 7.01
C GLY A 14 9.66 1.35 5.68
N PRO A 15 10.32 1.49 4.50
CA PRO A 15 9.69 1.22 3.22
C PRO A 15 9.29 -0.24 3.04
N VAL A 16 10.12 -1.17 3.55
CA VAL A 16 9.85 -2.60 3.49
C VAL A 16 8.61 -2.95 4.31
N ILE A 17 8.52 -2.43 5.53
CA ILE A 17 7.37 -2.64 6.41
C ILE A 17 6.11 -2.06 5.78
N ALA A 18 6.20 -0.87 5.19
CA ALA A 18 5.07 -0.26 4.51
C ALA A 18 4.54 -1.12 3.35
N VAL A 19 5.41 -1.71 2.52
CA VAL A 19 4.99 -2.61 1.44
C VAL A 19 4.26 -3.85 1.99
N VAL A 20 4.78 -4.44 3.07
CA VAL A 20 4.14 -5.61 3.70
C VAL A 20 2.75 -5.26 4.22
N ILE A 21 2.60 -4.11 4.88
CA ILE A 21 1.30 -3.63 5.38
C ILE A 21 0.33 -3.40 4.22
N ILE A 22 0.77 -2.71 3.15
CA ILE A 22 -0.06 -2.41 1.98
C ILE A 22 -0.57 -3.71 1.35
N ILE A 23 0.32 -4.67 1.07
CA ILE A 23 -0.06 -5.95 0.45
C ILE A 23 -0.98 -6.75 1.38
N GLY A 24 -0.68 -6.80 2.68
CA GLY A 24 -1.51 -7.50 3.66
C GLY A 24 -2.93 -6.93 3.72
N MET A 25 -3.06 -5.61 3.83
CA MET A 25 -4.36 -4.93 3.86
C MET A 25 -5.11 -5.11 2.54
N MET A 26 -4.44 -4.94 1.39
CA MET A 26 -5.04 -5.17 0.08
C MET A 26 -5.53 -6.62 -0.09
N GLY A 27 -4.73 -7.61 0.30
CA GLY A 27 -5.10 -9.02 0.19
C GLY A 27 -6.30 -9.40 1.04
N LEU A 28 -6.38 -8.88 2.27
CA LEU A 28 -7.54 -9.07 3.14
C LEU A 28 -8.79 -8.43 2.55
N THR A 29 -8.70 -7.17 2.09
CA THR A 29 -9.83 -6.48 1.47
C THR A 29 -10.27 -7.16 0.16
N TYR A 30 -9.32 -7.65 -0.63
CA TYR A 30 -9.63 -8.39 -1.86
C TYR A 30 -10.49 -9.61 -1.59
N LYS A 31 -10.13 -10.39 -0.55
CA LYS A 31 -10.88 -11.58 -0.14
C LYS A 31 -12.30 -11.25 0.34
N MET A 32 -12.51 -10.09 0.96
CA MET A 32 -13.80 -9.73 1.57
C MET A 32 -14.73 -8.95 0.64
N ALA A 33 -14.17 -8.06 -0.19
CA ALA A 33 -14.92 -7.04 -0.93
C ALA A 33 -14.52 -6.93 -2.41
N GLY A 34 -13.56 -7.74 -2.87
CA GLY A 34 -13.12 -7.78 -4.27
C GLY A 34 -12.05 -6.74 -4.64
N LYS A 35 -11.79 -6.66 -5.95
CA LYS A 35 -10.64 -5.94 -6.54
C LYS A 35 -10.64 -4.44 -6.31
N VAL A 36 -11.76 -3.77 -6.61
CA VAL A 36 -11.85 -2.30 -6.54
C VAL A 36 -11.66 -1.81 -5.10
N PRO A 37 -12.37 -2.34 -4.08
CA PRO A 37 -12.13 -1.94 -2.70
C PRO A 37 -10.71 -2.22 -2.22
N ALA A 38 -10.10 -3.34 -2.65
CA ALA A 38 -8.71 -3.66 -2.29
C ALA A 38 -7.73 -2.61 -2.81
N ILE A 39 -7.88 -2.16 -4.05
CA ILE A 39 -7.02 -1.13 -4.63
C ILE A 39 -7.20 0.21 -3.90
N LEU A 40 -8.44 0.59 -3.54
CA LEU A 40 -8.70 1.79 -2.76
C LEU A 40 -8.02 1.75 -1.38
N VAL A 41 -8.06 0.60 -0.70
CA VAL A 41 -7.34 0.38 0.56
C VAL A 41 -5.84 0.48 0.36
N GLY A 42 -5.30 -0.04 -0.76
CA GLY A 42 -3.90 0.11 -1.13
C GLY A 42 -3.48 1.57 -1.28
N ILE A 43 -4.30 2.38 -1.98
CA ILE A 43 -4.06 3.82 -2.16
C ILE A 43 -4.09 4.55 -0.81
N ALA A 44 -5.13 4.32 0.00
CA ALA A 44 -5.27 4.94 1.32
C ALA A 44 -4.10 4.56 2.25
N SER A 45 -3.73 3.28 2.27
CA SER A 45 -2.62 2.77 3.10
C SER A 45 -1.28 3.38 2.67
N THR A 46 -1.04 3.46 1.37
CA THR A 46 0.18 4.09 0.81
C THR A 46 0.27 5.57 1.20
N PHE A 47 -0.85 6.29 1.11
CA PHE A 47 -0.93 7.69 1.55
C PHE A 47 -0.61 7.80 3.04
N THR A 48 -1.30 7.05 3.90
CA THR A 48 -1.06 7.08 5.36
C THR A 48 0.38 6.77 5.72
N LEU A 49 0.97 5.73 5.14
CA LEU A 49 2.35 5.31 5.43
C LEU A 49 3.41 6.31 4.94
N THR A 50 3.08 7.08 3.90
CA THR A 50 3.91 8.21 3.45
C THR A 50 3.92 9.32 4.50
N PHE A 51 2.76 9.68 5.06
CA PHE A 51 2.65 10.70 6.12
C PHE A 51 3.24 10.25 7.46
N MET A 52 3.24 8.95 7.73
CA MET A 52 3.88 8.37 8.92
C MET A 52 5.40 8.18 8.75
N ASN A 53 6.01 8.70 7.68
CA ASN A 53 7.44 8.57 7.36
C ASN A 53 7.94 7.13 7.18
N PHE A 54 7.05 6.16 6.95
CA PHE A 54 7.45 4.80 6.60
C PHE A 54 7.85 4.69 5.13
N LEU A 55 7.23 5.48 4.26
CA LEU A 55 7.46 5.40 2.82
C LEU A 55 7.86 6.78 2.26
N PRO A 56 8.96 6.88 1.49
CA PRO A 56 9.38 8.16 0.91
C PRO A 56 8.31 8.71 -0.02
N LEU A 57 8.11 10.03 -0.01
CA LEU A 57 7.04 10.68 -0.78
C LEU A 57 7.08 10.35 -2.28
N PHE A 58 8.28 10.29 -2.88
CA PHE A 58 8.43 9.91 -4.29
C PHE A 58 8.01 8.46 -4.58
N TRP A 59 8.24 7.53 -3.64
CA TRP A 59 7.74 6.14 -3.76
C TRP A 59 6.23 6.09 -3.55
N GLY A 60 5.70 6.86 -2.60
CA GLY A 60 4.28 6.89 -2.30
C GLY A 60 3.47 7.33 -3.52
N ILE A 61 3.92 8.39 -4.19
CA ILE A 61 3.33 8.85 -5.45
C ILE A 61 3.40 7.76 -6.52
N ALA A 62 4.56 7.13 -6.72
CA ALA A 62 4.72 6.09 -7.73
C ALA A 62 3.78 4.89 -7.50
N VAL A 63 3.65 4.43 -6.25
CA VAL A 63 2.76 3.32 -5.88
C VAL A 63 1.29 3.72 -6.07
N ILE A 64 0.88 4.92 -5.65
CA ILE A 64 -0.49 5.41 -5.84
C ILE A 64 -0.84 5.46 -7.33
N LEU A 65 0.04 6.03 -8.16
CA LEU A 65 -0.18 6.09 -9.61
C LEU A 65 -0.24 4.70 -10.25
N GLY A 66 0.62 3.77 -9.82
CA GLY A 66 0.58 2.37 -10.27
C GLY A 66 -0.71 1.66 -9.90
N LEU A 67 -1.23 1.88 -8.68
CA LEU A 67 -2.50 1.33 -8.22
C LEU A 67 -3.70 1.91 -8.98
N ILE A 68 -3.70 3.22 -9.24
CA ILE A 68 -4.72 3.88 -10.07
C ILE A 68 -4.67 3.36 -11.51
N ALA A 69 -3.48 3.23 -12.09
CA ALA A 69 -3.31 2.64 -13.42
C ALA A 69 -3.84 1.20 -13.45
N GLY A 70 -3.58 0.40 -12.41
CA GLY A 70 -4.12 -0.95 -12.27
C GLY A 70 -5.66 -0.99 -12.16
N LEU A 71 -6.27 0.02 -11.54
CA LEU A 71 -7.73 0.14 -11.46
C LEU A 71 -8.34 0.49 -12.83
N ILE A 72 -7.71 1.40 -13.57
CA ILE A 72 -8.19 1.85 -14.89
C ILE A 72 -7.97 0.76 -15.95
N LEU A 73 -6.77 0.16 -15.99
CA LEU A 73 -6.40 -0.84 -17.00
C LEU A 73 -6.92 -2.25 -16.66
N GLY A 74 -7.14 -2.54 -15.38
CA GLY A 74 -7.60 -3.84 -14.89
C GLY A 74 -9.13 -4.00 -14.82
N GLY A 75 -9.90 -2.98 -15.16
CA GLY A 75 -11.38 -2.98 -15.06
C GLY A 75 -12.14 -3.76 -16.13
N GLY A 76 -11.45 -4.43 -17.07
CA GLY A 76 -12.09 -5.01 -18.27
C GLY A 76 -11.91 -6.51 -18.53
N ARG A 77 -11.33 -7.30 -17.60
CA ARG A 77 -11.04 -8.74 -17.86
C ARG A 77 -11.27 -9.65 -16.64
N ASP A 78 -12.36 -9.41 -15.92
CA ASP A 78 -12.93 -10.40 -15.00
C ASP A 78 -14.33 -10.72 -15.57
N GLY A 79 -14.48 -11.44 -16.70
CA GLY A 79 -14.44 -12.90 -16.75
C GLY A 79 -15.87 -13.47 -16.74
N ASP A 80 -16.63 -13.21 -17.81
CA ASP A 80 -17.69 -14.13 -18.30
C ASP A 80 -17.04 -15.43 -18.80
#